data_AF-A0A2G8JY98-F1
#
_entry.id   AF-A0A2G8JY98-F1
#
_cell.length_a   1.000
_cell.length_b   1.000
_cell.length_c   1.000
_cell.angle_alpha   90.00
_cell.angle_beta   90.00
_cell.angle_gamma   90.00
#
_symmetry.space_group_name_H-M   'P 1'
#
loop_
_entity.id
_entity.type
_entity.pdbx_description
1 polymer ?
#
loop_
_entity_poly.entity_id
_entity_poly.type
_entity_poly.pdbx_seq_one_letter_code
_entity_poly.pdbx_strand_id
1 'polypeptide(L)' 'DLNIKYLGLTCSDHESSNMSKHFDTAADFIADGLNGDYTVLVHCMEGYSRSATLVIAYFMIKRGMSAQAAVGFV' A
#
# COMPACT_ATOMS: atom_id res chain seq x y z
N ASP A 1 24.41 -7.50 1.34
CA ASP A 1 23.09 -7.23 0.75
C ASP A 1 22.00 -7.93 1.53
N LEU A 2 20.97 -7.19 1.96
CA LEU A 2 19.86 -7.74 2.74
C LEU A 2 18.81 -8.47 1.88
N ASN A 3 19.03 -8.56 0.56
CA ASN A 3 18.09 -9.13 -0.41
C ASN A 3 16.65 -8.59 -0.28
N ILE A 4 16.53 -7.27 -0.14
CA ILE A 4 15.25 -6.57 -0.01
C ILE A 4 14.96 -5.86 -1.34
N LYS A 5 13.78 -6.13 -1.93
CA LYS A 5 13.21 -5.28 -2.99
C LYS A 5 12.52 -4.09 -2.31
N TYR A 6 12.87 -2.87 -2.72
CA TYR A 6 12.36 -1.63 -2.10
C TYR A 6 11.62 -0.76 -3.10
N LEU A 7 10.48 -0.20 -2.66
CA LEU A 7 9.72 0.80 -3.39
C LEU A 7 9.47 2.02 -2.48
N GLY A 8 10.08 3.15 -2.82
CA GLY A 8 9.86 4.43 -2.13
C GLY A 8 8.84 5.29 -2.86
N LEU A 9 7.75 5.67 -2.17
CA LEU A 9 6.71 6.53 -2.72
C LEU A 9 6.67 7.84 -1.94
N THR A 10 7.07 8.94 -2.59
CA THR A 10 7.09 10.26 -1.94
C THR A 10 5.67 10.82 -1.87
N CYS A 11 5.16 10.98 -0.65
CA CYS A 11 3.93 11.70 -0.38
C CYS A 11 3.93 12.31 1.04
N SER A 12 3.40 13.53 1.14
CA SER A 12 3.22 14.22 2.42
C SER A 12 1.99 13.71 3.15
N ASP A 13 2.00 13.75 4.48
CA ASP A 13 0.87 13.35 5.32
C ASP A 13 -0.09 14.54 5.53
N HIS A 14 -0.66 15.00 4.43
CA HIS A 14 -1.60 16.13 4.41
C HIS A 14 -2.78 15.81 3.52
N GLU A 15 -3.97 16.25 3.91
CA GLU A 15 -5.23 16.07 3.17
C GLU A 15 -5.18 16.57 1.72
N SER A 16 -4.37 17.61 1.44
CA SER A 16 -4.18 18.16 0.10
C SER A 16 -3.25 17.31 -0.79
N SER A 17 -2.59 16.31 -0.22
CA SER A 17 -1.66 15.46 -0.95
C SER A 17 -2.40 14.36 -1.70
N ASN A 18 -2.25 14.36 -3.03
CA ASN A 18 -2.86 13.33 -3.85
C ASN A 18 -2.11 11.98 -3.71
N MET A 19 -2.65 11.10 -2.87
CA MET A 19 -2.19 9.71 -2.70
C MET A 19 -2.63 8.78 -3.83
N SER A 20 -3.72 9.08 -4.55
CA SER A 20 -4.30 8.14 -5.52
C SER A 20 -3.39 7.86 -6.71
N LYS A 21 -2.50 8.80 -7.05
CA LYS A 21 -1.45 8.61 -8.07
C LYS A 21 -0.51 7.43 -7.79
N HIS A 22 -0.47 6.94 -6.55
CA HIS A 22 0.41 5.87 -6.10
C HIS A 22 -0.31 4.53 -5.94
N PHE A 23 -1.63 4.48 -6.08
CA PHE A 23 -2.42 3.29 -5.73
C PHE A 23 -2.08 2.08 -6.58
N ASP A 24 -2.09 2.22 -7.91
CA ASP A 24 -1.79 1.09 -8.81
C ASP A 24 -0.36 0.59 -8.60
N THR A 25 0.62 1.50 -8.52
CA THR A 25 2.03 1.14 -8.30
C THR A 25 2.25 0.40 -6.98
N ALA A 26 1.63 0.86 -5.89
CA ALA A 26 1.72 0.20 -4.59
C ALA A 26 1.00 -1.16 -4.61
N ALA A 27 -0.19 -1.22 -5.20
CA ALA A 27 -0.98 -2.44 -5.28
C ALA A 27 -0.30 -3.53 -6.11
N ASP A 28 0.35 -3.15 -7.22
CA ASP A 28 1.17 -4.05 -8.04
C ASP A 28 2.37 -4.57 -7.24
N PHE A 29 3.09 -3.68 -6.56
CA PHE A 29 4.26 -4.08 -5.76
C PHE A 29 3.89 -5.06 -4.62
N ILE A 30 2.78 -4.80 -3.93
CA ILE A 30 2.27 -5.69 -2.87
C ILE A 30 1.86 -7.04 -3.47
N ALA A 31 1.14 -7.04 -4.60
CA ALA A 31 0.72 -8.27 -5.27
C ALA A 31 1.91 -9.12 -5.74
N ASP A 32 2.92 -8.49 -6.35
CA ASP A 32 4.14 -9.15 -6.81
C ASP A 32 4.89 -9.83 -5.65
N GLY A 33 5.02 -9.14 -4.52
CA GLY A 33 5.67 -9.69 -3.34
C GLY A 33 4.92 -10.89 -2.77
N LEU A 34 3.59 -10.77 -2.61
CA LEU A 34 2.75 -11.84 -2.08
C LEU A 34 2.64 -13.05 -3.01
N ASN A 35 2.69 -12.85 -4.33
CA ASN A 35 2.70 -13.94 -5.31
C ASN A 35 4.07 -14.62 -5.44
N GLY A 36 5.15 -13.95 -5.03
CA GLY A 36 6.53 -14.42 -5.17
C GLY A 36 7.10 -15.12 -3.93
N ASP A 37 6.25 -15.58 -3.01
CA ASP A 37 6.66 -16.15 -1.70
C ASP A 37 7.51 -15.18 -0.83
N TYR A 38 7.33 -13.87 -1.01
CA TYR A 38 7.98 -12.85 -0.18
C TYR A 38 7.03 -12.30 0.90
N THR A 39 7.61 -11.82 1.99
CA THR A 39 6.90 -10.97 2.95
C THR A 39 7.02 -9.51 2.53
N VAL A 40 5.89 -8.79 2.51
CA VAL A 40 5.86 -7.35 2.17
C VAL A 40 5.63 -6.53 3.42
N LEU A 41 6.55 -5.59 3.69
CA LEU A 41 6.37 -4.55 4.71
C LEU A 41 5.94 -3.25 4.04
N VAL A 42 4.76 -2.75 4.39
CA VAL A 42 4.29 -1.42 3.98
C VAL A 42 4.35 -0.51 5.21
N HIS A 43 5.16 0.54 5.15
CA HIS A 43 5.31 1.47 6.27
C HIS A 43 5.25 2.93 5.81
N CYS A 44 4.96 3.83 6.75
CA CYS A 44 5.18 5.27 6.61
C CYS A 44 5.95 5.76 7.84
N MET A 45 5.75 7.02 8.28
CA MET A 45 6.35 7.52 9.52
C MET A 45 5.72 6.82 10.74
N GLU A 46 4.40 6.92 10.88
CA GLU A 46 3.66 6.45 12.07
C GLU A 46 2.85 5.17 11.83
N GLY A 47 2.83 4.66 10.58
CA GLY A 47 2.03 3.50 10.23
C GLY A 47 0.51 3.74 10.17
N TYR A 48 0.03 4.96 10.40
CA TYR A 48 -1.39 5.27 10.61
C TYR A 48 -2.15 5.70 9.34
N SER A 49 -1.57 6.61 8.54
CA SER A 49 -2.27 7.29 7.43
C SER A 49 -1.85 6.73 6.07
N ARG A 50 -0.65 7.10 5.59
CA ARG A 50 -0.19 6.78 4.22
C ARG A 50 -0.05 5.28 3.96
N SER A 51 0.58 4.53 4.87
CA SER A 51 0.76 3.08 4.72
C SER A 51 -0.56 2.35 4.71
N ALA A 52 -1.44 2.64 5.69
CA ALA A 52 -2.78 2.06 5.76
C ALA A 52 -3.58 2.35 4.48
N THR A 53 -3.53 3.58 3.98
CA THR A 53 -4.19 3.98 2.73
C THR A 53 -3.73 3.13 1.53
N LEU A 54 -2.44 2.86 1.39
CA LEU A 54 -1.92 2.02 0.29
C LEU A 54 -2.33 0.55 0.43
N VAL A 55 -2.39 0.02 1.66
CA VAL A 55 -2.88 -1.35 1.92
C VAL A 55 -4.39 -1.46 1.62
N ILE A 56 -5.18 -0.45 2.00
CA ILE A 56 -6.61 -0.36 1.65
C ILE A 56 -6.77 -0.33 0.13
N ALA A 57 -5.98 0.48 -0.58
CA ALA A 57 -5.99 0.54 -2.05
C ALA A 57 -5.66 -0.82 -2.68
N TYR A 58 -4.67 -1.56 -2.14
CA TYR A 58 -4.38 -2.93 -2.57
C TYR A 58 -5.59 -3.86 -2.42
N PHE A 59 -6.27 -3.85 -1.28
CA PHE A 59 -7.46 -4.68 -1.06
C PHE A 59 -8.61 -4.33 -2.02
N MET A 60 -8.80 -3.04 -2.31
CA MET A 60 -9.80 -2.62 -3.28
C MET A 60 -9.44 -3.08 -4.70
N ILE A 61 -8.22 -2.80 -5.16
CA ILE A 61 -7.79 -3.01 -6.55
C ILE A 61 -7.55 -4.50 -6.86
N LYS A 62 -6.82 -5.20 -5.99
CA LYS A 62 -6.35 -6.57 -6.26
C LYS A 62 -7.26 -7.64 -5.65
N ARG A 63 -8.07 -7.30 -4.65
CA ARG A 63 -8.97 -8.23 -3.98
C ARG A 63 -10.45 -7.92 -4.20
N GLY A 64 -10.76 -6.86 -4.95
CA GLY A 64 -12.14 -6.50 -5.31
C GLY A 64 -13.00 -6.09 -4.11
N MET A 65 -12.39 -5.69 -3.00
CA MET A 65 -13.12 -5.27 -1.81
C MET A 65 -13.74 -3.88 -2.02
N SER A 66 -14.91 -3.64 -1.42
CA SER A 66 -15.43 -2.28 -1.30
C SER A 66 -14.52 -1.45 -0.39
N ALA A 67 -14.53 -0.13 -0.55
CA ALA A 67 -13.77 0.77 0.33
C ALA A 67 -14.13 0.56 1.81
N GLN A 68 -15.42 0.38 2.12
CA GLN A 68 -15.90 0.12 3.48
C GLN A 68 -15.33 -1.19 4.05
N ALA A 69 -15.34 -2.27 3.26
CA ALA A 69 -14.82 -3.56 3.70
C ALA A 69 -13.30 -3.52 3.88
N ALA A 70 -12.57 -2.84 2.98
CA ALA A 70 -11.13 -2.73 3.04
C ALA A 70 -10.68 -1.89 4.25
N VAL A 71 -11.37 -0.77 4.53
CA VAL A 71 -11.13 0.04 5.74
C VAL A 71 -11.46 -0.74 7.01
N GLY A 72 -12.50 -1.58 7.02
CA GLY A 72 -12.81 -2.41 8.19
C GLY A 72 -11.84 -3.58 8.42
N PHE A 73 -11.05 -3.94 7.41
CA PHE A 73 -10.07 -5.02 7.49
C PHE A 73 -8.70 -4.54 7.96
N VAL A 74 -8.32 -3.31 7.60
CA VAL A 74 -7.03 -2.67 7.93
C VAL A 74 -7.14 -1.91 9.24
#